data_AF-A0A7I9ZDC5-F1
#
_entry.id   AF-A0A7I9ZDC5-F1
#
_cell.length_a   1.000
_cell.length_b   1.000
_cell.length_c   1.000
_cell.angle_alpha   90.00
_cell.angle_beta   90.00
_cell.angle_gamma   90.00
#
_symmetry.space_group_name_H-M   'P 1'
#
loop_
_entity.id
_entity.type
_entity.pdbx_description
1 polymer ?
#
loop_
_entity_poly.entity_id
_entity_poly.type
_entity_poly.pdbx_seq_one_letter_code
_entity_poly.pdbx_strand_id
1 'polypeptide(L)' 'MTSAMNGQQLALTDLRNAGANVVDQEVVIDGALVSSRSPADPDAFCSAVVERFAKTGAGAS' A
#
# COMPACT_ATOMS: atom_id res chain seq x y z
N MET A 1 4.41 16.15 4.16
CA MET A 1 5.05 14.91 3.66
C MET A 1 3.99 14.19 2.86
N THR A 2 4.24 13.93 1.58
CA THR A 2 3.23 13.33 0.69
C THR A 2 3.30 11.80 0.81
N SER A 3 2.23 11.18 1.29
CA SER A 3 2.13 9.72 1.39
C SER A 3 2.06 9.08 0.01
N ALA A 4 2.79 7.97 -0.19
CA ALA A 4 2.84 7.26 -1.47
C ALA A 4 1.80 6.12 -1.48
N MET A 5 1.02 6.01 -2.56
CA MET A 5 -0.03 4.99 -2.70
C MET A 5 -0.19 4.52 -4.14
N ASN A 6 -0.84 3.38 -4.33
CA ASN A 6 -1.30 2.87 -5.63
C ASN A 6 -2.78 2.44 -5.54
N GLY A 7 -3.39 2.00 -6.65
CA GLY A 7 -4.77 1.51 -6.65
C GLY A 7 -5.36 1.28 -8.04
N GLN A 8 -6.57 0.73 -8.08
CA GLN A 8 -7.35 0.57 -9.32
C GLN A 8 -7.75 1.91 -9.93
N GLN A 9 -8.06 1.92 -11.23
CA GLN A 9 -8.29 3.14 -12.03
C GLN A 9 -9.27 4.13 -11.38
N LEU A 10 -10.36 3.65 -10.76
CA LEU A 10 -11.34 4.51 -10.09
C LEU A 10 -10.76 5.17 -8.83
N ALA A 11 -10.01 4.41 -8.03
CA ALA A 11 -9.40 4.90 -6.79
C ALA A 11 -8.27 5.91 -7.03
N LEU A 12 -7.57 5.86 -8.17
CA LEU A 12 -6.46 6.76 -8.46
C LEU A 12 -6.87 8.24 -8.51
N THR A 13 -8.08 8.53 -8.99
CA THR A 13 -8.59 9.91 -9.06
C THR A 13 -8.82 10.46 -7.65
N ASP A 14 -9.44 9.67 -6.78
CA ASP A 14 -9.71 10.06 -5.39
C ASP A 14 -8.41 10.22 -4.58
N LEU A 15 -7.44 9.33 -4.79
CA LEU A 15 -6.13 9.41 -4.14
C LEU A 15 -5.38 10.69 -4.52
N ARG A 16 -5.40 11.08 -5.81
CA ARG A 16 -4.80 12.35 -6.25
C ARG A 16 -5.53 13.55 -5.66
N ASN A 17 -6.86 13.52 -5.64
CA ASN A 17 -7.67 14.59 -5.04
C ASN A 17 -7.41 14.75 -3.53
N ALA A 18 -7.13 13.64 -2.83
CA ALA A 18 -6.73 13.63 -1.44
C ALA A 18 -5.26 14.05 -1.20
N GLY A 19 -4.51 14.33 -2.26
CA GLY A 19 -3.11 14.77 -2.18
C GLY A 19 -2.10 13.64 -2.02
N ALA A 20 -2.45 12.38 -2.32
CA ALA A 20 -1.52 11.27 -2.31
C ALA A 20 -0.55 11.31 -3.52
N ASN A 21 0.68 10.85 -3.31
CA ASN A 21 1.63 10.59 -4.38
C ASN A 21 1.33 9.22 -4.99
N VAL A 22 0.56 9.21 -6.08
CA VAL A 22 0.17 7.99 -6.77
C VAL A 22 1.33 7.46 -7.62
N VAL A 23 1.77 6.23 -7.36
CA VAL A 23 2.85 5.55 -8.08
C VAL A 23 2.37 4.26 -8.72
N ASP A 24 2.94 3.89 -9.87
CA ASP A 24 2.70 2.61 -10.52
C ASP A 24 3.70 1.56 -10.01
N GLN A 25 3.30 0.85 -8.96
CA GLN A 25 4.04 -0.25 -8.34
C GLN A 25 3.06 -1.34 -7.93
N GLU A 26 3.50 -2.60 -7.93
CA GLU A 26 2.65 -3.75 -7.55
C GLU A 26 2.12 -3.63 -6.12
N VAL A 27 3.00 -3.26 -5.19
CA VAL A 27 2.66 -3.00 -3.79
C VAL A 27 3.34 -1.72 -3.35
N VAL A 28 2.63 -0.91 -2.56
CA VAL A 28 3.19 0.25 -1.86
C VAL A 28 2.90 0.08 -0.37
N ILE A 29 3.93 0.28 0.45
CA ILE A 29 3.78 0.28 1.89
C ILE A 29 4.17 1.65 2.45
N ASP A 30 3.21 2.30 3.09
CA ASP A 30 3.39 3.61 3.71
C ASP A 30 2.92 3.58 5.17
N GLY A 31 3.88 3.62 6.11
CA GLY A 31 3.58 3.40 7.52
C GLY A 31 2.89 2.05 7.75
N ALA A 32 1.68 2.06 8.30
CA ALA A 32 0.85 0.86 8.50
C ALA A 32 -0.06 0.52 7.31
N LEU A 33 -0.08 1.36 6.26
CA LEU A 33 -0.95 1.18 5.10
C LEU A 33 -0.22 0.36 4.03
N VAL A 34 -0.86 -0.73 3.58
CA VAL A 34 -0.42 -1.56 2.46
C VAL A 34 -1.46 -1.42 1.35
N SER A 35 -1.03 -1.12 0.12
CA SER A 35 -1.90 -0.97 -1.05
C SER A 35 -1.33 -1.69 -2.26
N SER A 36 -2.18 -2.22 -3.14
CA SER A 36 -1.79 -2.79 -4.43
C SER A 36 -2.43 -2.04 -5.60
N ARG A 37 -1.76 -2.04 -6.76
CA ARG A 37 -2.30 -1.40 -7.98
C ARG A 37 -3.54 -2.12 -8.50
N SER A 38 -3.66 -3.44 -8.26
CA SER A 38 -4.73 -4.25 -8.82
C SER A 38 -5.10 -5.49 -8.00
N PRO A 39 -6.35 -5.96 -8.07
CA PRO A 39 -6.75 -7.29 -7.61
C PRO A 39 -5.94 -8.42 -8.26
N ALA A 40 -5.29 -8.15 -9.39
CA ALA A 40 -4.41 -9.07 -10.09
C ALA A 40 -3.04 -9.28 -9.42
N ASP A 41 -2.71 -8.53 -8.36
CA ASP A 41 -1.43 -8.64 -7.63
C ASP A 41 -1.60 -9.25 -6.20
N PRO A 42 -2.28 -10.41 -6.01
CA PRO A 42 -2.59 -10.93 -4.69
C PRO A 42 -1.35 -11.40 -3.92
N ASP A 43 -0.36 -11.98 -4.62
CA ASP A 43 0.82 -12.56 -3.97
C ASP A 43 1.71 -11.48 -3.33
N ALA A 44 1.98 -10.41 -4.08
CA ALA A 44 2.75 -9.27 -3.60
C ALA A 44 2.04 -8.58 -2.41
N PHE A 45 0.72 -8.40 -2.51
CA PHE A 45 -0.08 -7.81 -1.44
C PHE A 45 -0.07 -8.66 -0.17
N CYS A 46 -0.43 -9.95 -0.27
CA CYS A 46 -0.49 -10.86 0.86
C CYS A 46 0.87 -11.00 1.55
N SER A 47 1.96 -11.11 0.78
CA SER A 47 3.31 -11.17 1.33
C SER A 47 3.65 -9.91 2.13
N ALA A 48 3.37 -8.73 1.58
CA ALA A 48 3.64 -7.46 2.26
C ALA A 48 2.83 -7.30 3.56
N VAL A 49 1.56 -7.72 3.56
CA VAL A 49 0.70 -7.69 4.75
C VAL A 49 1.27 -8.59 5.85
N VAL A 50 1.59 -9.85 5.52
CA VAL A 50 2.17 -10.80 6.48
C VAL A 50 3.47 -10.27 7.06
N GLU A 51 4.36 -9.75 6.22
CA GLU A 51 5.63 -9.16 6.66
C GLU A 51 5.40 -7.99 7.64
N ARG A 52 4.42 -7.12 7.39
CA ARG A 52 4.14 -5.98 8.28
C ARG A 52 3.53 -6.39 9.60
N PHE A 53 2.66 -7.39 9.63
CA PHE A 53 2.16 -7.94 10.90
C PHE A 53 3.28 -8.62 11.70
N ALA A 54 4.15 -9.40 11.04
CA ALA A 54 5.27 -10.05 11.70
C ALA A 54 6.28 -9.04 12.29
N LYS A 55 6.57 -7.95 11.56
CA LYS A 55 7.45 -6.87 12.04
C LYS A 55 6.85 -6.08 13.20
N THR A 56 5.55 -5.81 13.17
CA THR A 56 4.85 -5.10 14.26
C THR A 56 4.87 -5.90 15.56
N GLY A 57 4.79 -7.24 15.49
CA GLY A 57 4.90 -8.12 16.67
C GLY A 57 6.30 -8.18 17.29
N ALA A 58 7.36 -7.85 16.54
CA ALA A 58 8.75 -7.91 17.01
C ALA A 58 9.23 -6.63 17.73
N GLY A 59 8.45 -5.53 17.67
CA GLY A 59 8.75 -4.25 18.34
C GLY A 59 7.87 -3.94 19.55
N ALA A 60 6.97 -4.86 19.93
CA ALA A 60 6.19 -4.77 21.16
C ALA A 60 6.96 -5.42 22.32
N SER A 61 8.09 -4.84 22.70
CA SER A 61 8.80 -5.09 23.96
C SER A 61 9.54 -3.85 24.40
#